data_AF-A0A330G6H3-F1
#
_entry.id   AF-A0A330G6H3-F1
#
_cell.length_a   1.000
_cell.length_b   1.000
_cell.length_c   1.000
_cell.angle_alpha   90.00
_cell.angle_beta   90.00
_cell.angle_gamma   90.00
#
_symmetry.space_group_name_H-M   'P 1'
#
loop_
_entity.id
_entity.type
_entity.pdbx_description
1 polymer ?
#
loop_
_entity_poly.entity_id
_entity_poly.type
_entity_poly.pdbx_seq_one_letter_code
_entity_poly.pdbx_strand_id
1 'polypeptide(L)'
;MSYQWNKFGKLEDVALGEKYVILMNGDNKYKKMARYTYKERALEVYQKAKKLIGIEVTLRTSQNTAEWPPEIWFSEIKKTD
;
A
#
# COMPACT_ATOMS: atom_id res chain seq x y z
N MET A 1 -9.64 3.53 -16.52
CA MET A 1 -9.12 3.28 -15.16
C MET A 1 -7.60 3.33 -15.21
N SER A 2 -6.97 4.44 -14.82
CA SER A 2 -5.51 4.56 -14.75
C SER A 2 -5.04 4.19 -13.33
N TYR A 3 -4.11 3.25 -13.26
CA TYR A 3 -3.31 3.02 -12.06
C TYR A 3 -2.06 3.91 -12.14
N GLN A 4 -1.77 4.63 -11.07
CA GLN A 4 -0.59 5.49 -10.99
C GLN A 4 0.31 5.08 -9.82
N TRP A 5 1.61 5.16 -10.06
CA TRP A 5 2.61 4.99 -9.01
C TRP A 5 2.87 6.33 -8.35
N ASN A 6 2.57 6.42 -7.06
CA ASN A 6 2.75 7.61 -6.26
C ASN A 6 3.80 7.38 -5.19
N LYS A 7 4.66 8.37 -4.95
CA LYS A 7 5.62 8.33 -3.85
C LYS A 7 4.85 8.31 -2.53
N PHE A 8 5.12 7.30 -1.72
CA PHE A 8 4.54 7.17 -0.38
C PHE A 8 5.52 7.62 0.70
N GLY A 9 6.81 7.63 0.41
CA GLY A 9 7.87 8.03 1.34
C GLY A 9 8.50 6.82 2.01
N LYS A 10 9.22 7.06 3.10
CA LYS A 10 9.90 6.01 3.86
C LYS A 10 8.88 5.14 4.60
N LEU A 11 8.82 3.86 4.25
CA LEU A 11 7.97 2.91 4.95
C LEU A 11 8.49 2.72 6.37
N GLU A 12 7.64 2.92 7.36
CA GLU A 12 8.01 2.81 8.77
C GLU A 12 7.46 1.52 9.38
N ASP A 13 6.22 1.18 9.05
CA ASP A 13 5.60 -0.04 9.56
C ASP A 13 4.60 -0.65 8.58
N VAL A 14 4.32 -1.94 8.78
CA VAL A 14 3.31 -2.69 8.07
C VAL A 14 2.55 -3.61 9.01
N ALA A 15 1.23 -3.53 8.99
CA ALA A 15 0.34 -4.40 9.75
C ALA A 15 -0.53 -5.26 8.82
N LEU A 16 -0.71 -6.52 9.20
CA LEU A 16 -1.65 -7.45 8.56
C LEU A 16 -2.86 -7.62 9.46
N GLY A 17 -3.95 -6.89 9.18
CA GLY A 17 -5.24 -7.07 9.83
C GLY A 17 -6.07 -8.15 9.16
N GLU A 18 -7.20 -8.54 9.76
CA GLU A 18 -8.11 -9.56 9.22
C GLU A 18 -8.64 -9.22 7.82
N LYS A 19 -9.01 -7.95 7.61
CA LYS A 19 -9.60 -7.48 6.34
C LYS A 19 -8.62 -6.73 5.46
N TYR A 20 -7.53 -6.18 6.02
CA TYR A 20 -6.67 -5.23 5.34
C TYR A 20 -5.18 -5.44 5.61
N VAL A 21 -4.35 -5.15 4.61
CA VAL A 21 -2.93 -4.82 4.83
C VAL A 21 -2.85 -3.32 5.02
N ILE A 22 -2.17 -2.87 6.06
CA ILE A 22 -2.03 -1.45 6.42
C ILE A 22 -0.54 -1.10 6.35
N LEU A 23 -0.21 -0.05 5.62
CA LEU A 23 1.12 0.53 5.54
C LEU A 23 1.14 1.86 6.27
N MET A 24 2.22 2.16 6.98
CA MET A 24 2.46 3.45 7.63
C MET A 24 3.83 3.99 7.20
N ASN A 25 3.89 5.27 6.84
CA ASN A 25 5.15 5.97 6.56
C ASN A 25 5.57 6.84 7.75
N GLY A 26 6.79 7.37 7.71
CA GLY A 26 7.33 8.26 8.75
C GLY A 26 6.64 9.64 8.89
N ASP A 27 5.68 9.98 8.01
CA ASP A 27 4.86 11.19 8.12
C ASP A 27 3.49 10.91 8.78
N ASN A 28 3.33 9.76 9.45
CA ASN A 28 2.05 9.25 9.98
C ASN A 28 0.94 9.08 8.91
N LYS A 29 1.31 9.00 7.63
CA LYS A 29 0.36 8.68 6.55
C LYS A 29 0.19 7.18 6.45
N TYR A 30 -1.05 6.74 6.29
CA TYR A 30 -1.37 5.32 6.14
C TYR A 30 -2.08 5.02 4.82
N LYS A 31 -1.86 3.80 4.32
CA LYS A 31 -2.59 3.23 3.18
C LYS A 31 -3.05 1.81 3.49
N LYS A 32 -4.13 1.39 2.88
CA LYS A 32 -4.82 0.12 3.11
C LYS A 32 -5.01 -0.65 1.80
N MET A 33 -4.92 -1.96 1.88
CA MET A 33 -5.22 -2.88 0.78
C MET A 33 -6.23 -3.92 1.27
N ALA A 34 -7.31 -4.09 0.53
CA ALA A 34 -8.36 -5.08 0.82
C ALA A 34 -7.87 -6.52 0.59
N ARG A 35 -7.82 -7.33 1.64
CA ARG A 35 -7.45 -8.74 1.54
C ARG A 35 -8.47 -9.57 0.78
N TYR A 36 -9.76 -9.27 0.90
CA TYR A 36 -10.81 -10.01 0.19
C TYR A 36 -10.75 -9.80 -1.34
N THR A 37 -10.37 -8.59 -1.78
CA THR A 37 -10.22 -8.25 -3.20
C THR A 37 -8.96 -8.87 -3.80
N TYR A 38 -7.84 -8.79 -3.09
CA TYR A 38 -6.52 -9.19 -3.61
C TYR A 38 -6.07 -10.59 -3.17
N LYS A 39 -6.79 -11.24 -2.24
CA LYS A 39 -6.55 -12.62 -1.77
C LYS A 39 -5.07 -12.88 -1.47
N GLU A 40 -4.46 -13.85 -2.16
CA GLU A 40 -3.06 -14.24 -2.00
C GLU A 40 -2.09 -13.09 -2.28
N ARG A 41 -2.41 -12.22 -3.25
CA ARG A 41 -1.60 -11.05 -3.58
C ARG A 41 -1.48 -10.07 -2.41
N ALA A 42 -2.49 -10.02 -1.54
CA ALA A 42 -2.41 -9.19 -0.33
C ALA A 42 -1.32 -9.70 0.62
N LEU A 43 -1.16 -11.01 0.74
CA LEU A 43 -0.10 -11.61 1.55
C LEU A 43 1.28 -11.40 0.91
N GLU A 44 1.39 -11.56 -0.40
CA GLU A 44 2.63 -11.28 -1.13
C GLU A 44 3.08 -9.83 -0.95
N VAL A 45 2.14 -8.88 -1.07
CA VAL A 45 2.39 -7.45 -0.87
C VAL A 45 2.77 -7.15 0.58
N TYR A 46 2.12 -7.79 1.55
CA TYR A 46 2.52 -7.68 2.97
C TYR A 46 3.96 -8.17 3.20
N GLN A 47 4.32 -9.35 2.69
CA GLN A 47 5.68 -9.89 2.81
C GLN A 47 6.71 -9.01 2.12
N LYS A 48 6.36 -8.43 0.97
CA LYS A 48 7.20 -7.47 0.25
C LYS A 48 7.37 -6.18 1.06
N ALA A 49 6.28 -5.63 1.60
CA ALA A 49 6.33 -4.43 2.43
C ALA A 49 7.19 -4.62 3.68
N LYS A 50 7.10 -5.79 4.33
CA LYS A 50 7.92 -6.12 5.50
C LYS A 50 9.43 -6.05 5.19
N LYS A 51 9.84 -6.43 3.99
CA LYS A 51 11.24 -6.33 3.52
C LYS A 51 11.67 -4.91 3.14
N LEU A 52 10.71 -3.99 2.97
CA LEU A 52 10.94 -2.61 2.56
C LEU A 52 10.82 -1.61 3.73
N ILE A 53 10.63 -2.09 4.97
CA ILE A 53 10.64 -1.24 6.16
C ILE A 53 11.98 -0.50 6.24
N GLY A 54 11.92 0.80 6.49
CA GLY A 54 13.07 1.70 6.51
C GLY A 54 13.51 2.22 5.14
N ILE A 55 12.87 1.80 4.04
CA ILE A 55 13.22 2.19 2.67
C ILE A 55 12.14 3.12 2.10
N GLU A 56 12.53 4.04 1.22
CA GLU A 56 11.57 4.80 0.42
C GLU A 56 10.81 3.89 -0.55
N VAL A 57 9.48 4.01 -0.53
CA VAL A 57 8.59 3.20 -1.37
C VAL A 57 7.63 4.05 -2.18
N THR A 58 7.24 3.49 -3.33
CA THR A 58 6.16 3.98 -4.18
C THR A 58 5.03 2.97 -4.16
N LEU A 59 3.80 3.48 -4.12
CA LEU A 59 2.58 2.69 -4.09
C LEU A 59 1.80 2.88 -5.38
N ARG A 60 1.18 1.79 -5.85
CA ARG A 60 0.26 1.85 -6.99
C ARG A 60 -1.15 2.11 -6.49
N THR A 61 -1.67 3.30 -6.74
CA THR A 61 -3.04 3.69 -6.38
C THR A 61 -3.89 3.81 -7.65
N SER A 62 -5.19 3.52 -7.54
CA SER A 62 -6.15 3.76 -8.63
C SER A 62 -6.64 5.20 -8.53
N GLN A 63 -6.73 5.92 -9.65
CA GLN A 63 -7.27 7.28 -9.68
C GLN A 63 -8.81 7.36 -9.70
N ASN A 64 -9.51 6.23 -9.80
CA ASN A 64 -10.97 6.24 -9.92
C ASN A 64 -11.63 6.30 -8.53
N THR A 65 -11.94 7.51 -8.09
CA THR A 65 -12.35 7.89 -6.72
C THR A 65 -13.85 7.76 -6.46
N ALA A 66 -14.64 7.16 -7.36
CA ALA A 66 -16.10 7.16 -7.22
C ALA A 66 -16.63 6.24 -6.10
N GLU A 67 -15.91 5.16 -5.76
CA GLU A 67 -16.33 4.21 -4.71
C GLU A 67 -15.29 3.98 -3.61
N TRP A 68 -14.02 4.40 -3.81
CA TRP A 68 -12.91 4.12 -2.90
C TRP A 68 -12.01 5.36 -2.79
N PRO A 69 -11.90 6.04 -1.63
CA PRO A 69 -11.06 7.23 -1.51
C PRO A 69 -9.57 6.86 -1.75
N PRO A 70 -8.92 7.42 -2.78
CA PRO A 70 -7.55 7.04 -3.20
C PRO A 70 -6.50 7.43 -2.14
N GLU A 71 -6.91 8.30 -1.22
CA GLU A 71 -6.17 8.70 -0.04
C GLU A 71 -5.95 7.53 0.93
N ILE A 72 -6.75 6.46 0.80
CA ILE A 72 -6.68 5.30 1.67
C ILE A 72 -6.17 4.07 0.92
N TRP A 73 -6.48 3.86 -0.36
CA TRP A 73 -6.27 2.55 -1.01
C TRP A 73 -5.03 2.42 -1.88
N PHE A 74 -4.36 1.26 -1.81
CA PHE A 74 -3.28 0.88 -2.72
C PHE A 74 -3.42 -0.58 -3.20
N SER A 75 -2.78 -0.88 -4.33
CA SER A 75 -2.84 -2.18 -5.01
C SER A 75 -1.49 -2.88 -5.14
N GLU A 76 -0.38 -2.16 -4.98
CA GLU A 76 0.97 -2.69 -5.13
C GLU A 76 1.99 -1.78 -4.40
N ILE A 77 3.13 -2.35 -4.01
CA ILE A 77 4.27 -1.64 -3.41
C ILE A 77 5.57 -1.98 -4.15
N LYS A 78 6.47 -1.00 -4.30
CA LYS A 78 7.84 -1.22 -4.74
C LYS A 78 8.78 -0.21 -4.08
N LYS A 79 10.08 -0.53 -4.06
CA LYS A 79 11.13 0.43 -3.71
C LYS A 79 11.10 1.61 -4.68
N THR A 80 11.26 2.83 -4.16
CA THR A 80 11.51 4.02 -4.98
C THR A 80 12.92 3.93 -5.55
N ASP A 81 13.03 4.05 -6.87
CA ASP A 81 14.32 4.17 -7.57
C ASP A 81 14.92 5.57 -7.34
#